data_AF-A0A438HG56-F1
#
_entry.id   AF-A0A438HG56-F1
#
_cell.length_a   1.000
_cell.length_b   1.000
_cell.length_c   1.000
_cell.angle_alpha   90.00
_cell.angle_beta   90.00
_cell.angle_gamma   90.00
#
_symmetry.space_group_name_H-M   'P 1'
#
loop_
_entity.id
_entity.type
_entity.pdbx_description
1 polymer ?
#
loop_
_entity_poly.entity_id
_entity_poly.type
_entity_poly.pdbx_seq_one_letter_code
_entity_poly.pdbx_strand_id
1 'polypeptide(L)'
;MGSRSPLLTLTSYMQKLLAALPHEAEARSGIGLASIPDGLDPGDDRKDLPKLTESISRVMPSHLKDLIEKVNRSNDDEQIICVVADITLGWWAMEVAEKMGILGVPFFPSGPEILALALHIPKLIEARICWK
;
A
#
# COMPACT_ATOMS: atom_id res chain seq x y z
N MET A 1 16.47 25.98 -17.53
CA MET A 1 15.21 25.21 -17.40
C MET A 1 15.54 23.92 -16.66
N GLY A 2 15.38 23.92 -15.34
CA GLY A 2 15.77 22.79 -14.49
C GLY A 2 14.67 21.74 -14.47
N SER A 3 14.96 20.58 -15.05
CA SER A 3 14.17 19.37 -14.86
C SER A 3 14.19 19.02 -13.36
N ARG A 4 13.02 19.11 -12.71
CA ARG A 4 12.89 18.75 -11.29
C ARG A 4 12.96 17.23 -11.19
N SER A 5 13.97 16.75 -10.46
CA SER A 5 14.15 15.34 -10.14
C SER A 5 12.95 14.80 -9.34
N PRO A 6 12.39 13.64 -9.70
CA PRO A 6 11.15 13.13 -9.09
C PRO A 6 11.30 12.63 -7.64
N LEU A 7 12.54 12.49 -7.15
CA LEU A 7 12.83 12.24 -5.73
C LEU A 7 12.30 13.36 -4.81
N LEU A 8 12.07 14.58 -5.32
CA LEU A 8 11.58 15.72 -4.54
C LEU A 8 10.05 15.69 -4.29
N THR A 9 9.29 14.83 -4.98
CA THR A 9 7.82 14.83 -4.87
C THR A 9 7.35 13.98 -3.69
N LEU A 10 8.03 12.85 -3.41
CA LEU A 10 7.67 11.92 -2.35
C LEU A 10 7.85 12.54 -0.95
N THR A 11 8.93 13.31 -0.76
CA THR A 11 9.14 14.11 0.46
C THR A 11 8.02 15.11 0.66
N SER A 12 7.55 15.79 -0.40
CA SER A 12 6.47 16.78 -0.29
C SER A 12 5.12 16.19 0.14
N TYR A 13 4.78 14.96 -0.27
CA TYR A 13 3.51 14.33 0.11
C TYR A 13 3.55 13.81 1.53
N MET A 14 4.64 13.15 1.92
CA MET A 14 4.88 12.72 3.31
C MET A 14 4.91 13.93 4.25
N GLN A 15 5.52 15.04 3.82
CA GLN A 15 5.58 16.28 4.59
C GLN A 15 4.22 16.97 4.70
N LYS A 16 3.35 16.88 3.69
CA LYS A 16 1.95 17.33 3.78
C LYS A 16 1.11 16.45 4.70
N LEU A 17 1.31 15.12 4.66
CA LEU A 17 0.65 14.19 5.57
C LEU A 17 1.05 14.47 7.02
N LEU A 18 2.34 14.67 7.27
CA LEU A 18 2.87 15.09 8.57
C LEU A 18 2.29 16.44 9.00
N ALA A 19 2.30 17.45 8.12
CA ALA A 19 1.75 18.77 8.44
C ALA A 19 0.22 18.78 8.67
N ALA A 20 -0.50 17.77 8.16
CA ALA A 20 -1.94 17.61 8.38
C ALA A 20 -2.27 16.84 9.66
N LEU A 21 -1.28 16.18 10.29
CA LEU A 21 -1.46 15.57 11.60
C LEU A 21 -1.58 16.68 12.66
N PRO A 22 -2.54 16.60 13.59
CA PRO A 22 -2.64 17.56 14.68
C PRO A 22 -1.32 17.61 15.47
N HIS A 23 -0.84 18.79 15.83
CA HIS A 23 0.41 18.98 16.60
C HIS A 23 0.41 18.23 17.95
N GLU A 24 -0.77 17.95 18.50
CA GLU A 24 -0.98 17.16 19.72
C GLU A 24 -0.96 15.64 19.47
N ALA A 25 -1.19 15.23 18.22
CA ALA A 25 -1.14 13.85 17.75
C ALA A 25 0.28 13.44 17.34
N GLU A 26 1.13 14.33 16.81
CA GLU A 26 2.53 13.97 16.49
C GLU A 26 3.31 13.49 17.73
N ALA A 27 3.11 14.12 18.89
CA ALA A 27 3.78 13.74 20.13
C ALA A 27 3.14 12.53 20.86
N ARG A 28 1.94 12.08 20.46
CA ARG A 28 1.13 11.06 21.17
C ARG A 28 0.69 9.86 20.33
N SER A 29 0.80 9.92 19.01
CA SER A 29 0.07 8.99 18.13
C SER A 29 0.73 7.63 17.96
N GLY A 30 2.00 7.45 18.32
CA GLY A 30 2.73 6.20 18.04
C GLY A 30 2.78 5.86 16.54
N ILE A 31 2.60 6.86 15.66
CA ILE A 31 2.58 6.68 14.20
C ILE A 31 3.98 6.91 13.65
N GLY A 32 4.58 5.85 13.11
CA GLY A 32 5.79 5.92 12.28
C GLY A 32 5.44 5.92 10.80
N LEU A 33 6.15 6.72 10.01
CA LEU A 33 6.02 6.75 8.55
C LEU A 33 7.26 6.17 7.89
N ALA A 34 7.05 5.30 6.92
CA ALA A 34 8.09 4.72 6.08
C ALA A 34 7.66 4.74 4.61
N SER A 35 8.64 4.82 3.71
CA SER A 35 8.42 4.76 2.26
C SER A 35 9.06 3.51 1.68
N ILE A 36 8.34 2.83 0.79
CA ILE A 36 8.87 1.74 -0.05
C ILE A 36 8.71 2.12 -1.54
N PRO A 37 9.64 1.71 -2.42
CA PRO A 37 9.59 2.08 -3.84
C PRO A 37 8.44 1.36 -4.56
N ASP A 38 7.79 2.08 -5.49
CA ASP A 38 6.70 1.58 -6.34
C ASP A 38 7.20 0.78 -7.56
N GLY A 39 8.50 0.87 -7.86
CA GLY A 39 9.16 0.16 -8.94
C GLY A 39 9.05 0.82 -10.32
N LEU A 40 8.42 2.00 -10.40
CA LEU A 40 8.25 2.75 -11.64
C LEU A 40 9.41 3.72 -11.85
N ASP A 41 9.69 4.01 -13.12
CA ASP A 41 10.70 5.00 -13.44
C ASP A 41 10.27 6.42 -13.01
N PRO A 42 11.24 7.29 -12.69
CA PRO A 42 11.07 8.73 -12.56
C PRO A 42 10.06 9.39 -13.50
N GLY A 43 10.09 9.02 -14.79
CA GLY A 43 9.27 9.62 -15.85
C GLY A 43 7.98 8.88 -16.16
N ASP A 44 7.71 7.75 -15.52
CA ASP A 44 6.51 6.97 -15.76
C ASP A 44 5.25 7.64 -15.20
N ASP A 45 4.16 7.56 -15.95
CA ASP A 45 2.87 8.05 -15.51
C ASP A 45 2.27 7.11 -14.45
N ARG A 46 2.21 7.60 -13.21
CA ARG A 46 1.61 6.90 -12.08
C ARG A 46 0.08 6.81 -12.14
N LYS A 47 -0.54 7.43 -13.16
CA LYS A 47 -1.98 7.28 -13.44
C LYS A 47 -2.29 6.07 -14.32
N ASP A 48 -1.29 5.47 -14.95
CA ASP A 48 -1.43 4.18 -15.63
C ASP A 48 -1.60 3.09 -14.56
N LEU A 49 -2.84 2.90 -14.12
CA LEU A 49 -3.18 1.96 -13.04
C LEU A 49 -2.74 0.52 -13.34
N PRO A 50 -2.92 -0.03 -14.56
CA PRO A 50 -2.37 -1.33 -14.89
C PRO A 50 -0.85 -1.41 -14.68
N LYS A 51 -0.09 -0.45 -15.23
CA LYS A 51 1.36 -0.43 -15.12
C LYS A 51 1.83 -0.27 -13.67
N LEU A 52 1.18 0.62 -12.91
CA LEU A 52 1.44 0.81 -11.50
C LEU A 52 1.17 -0.47 -10.70
N THR A 53 0.01 -1.10 -10.92
CA THR A 53 -0.41 -2.31 -10.19
C THR A 53 0.56 -3.47 -10.44
N GLU A 54 1.00 -3.65 -11.68
CA GLU A 54 2.01 -4.66 -12.03
C GLU A 54 3.35 -4.37 -11.32
N SER A 55 3.80 -3.12 -11.37
CA SER A 55 5.07 -2.70 -10.78
C SER A 55 5.10 -2.87 -9.27
N ILE A 56 4.06 -2.38 -8.56
CA ILE A 56 3.99 -2.51 -7.10
C ILE A 56 3.89 -3.98 -6.67
N SER A 57 3.14 -4.81 -7.40
CA SER A 57 3.01 -6.24 -7.09
C SER A 57 4.33 -6.99 -7.26
N ARG A 58 5.22 -6.50 -8.14
CA ARG A 58 6.56 -7.06 -8.33
C ARG A 58 7.57 -6.56 -7.30
N VAL A 59 7.51 -5.27 -6.95
CA VAL A 59 8.59 -4.59 -6.22
C VAL A 59 8.30 -4.41 -4.73
N MET A 60 7.09 -4.01 -4.36
CA MET A 60 6.78 -3.72 -2.96
C MET A 60 6.83 -4.93 -2.00
N PRO A 61 6.56 -6.19 -2.40
CA PRO A 61 6.59 -7.31 -1.47
C PRO A 61 7.94 -7.52 -0.77
N SER A 62 9.05 -7.44 -1.51
CA SER A 62 10.38 -7.59 -0.91
C SER A 62 10.69 -6.44 0.04
N HIS A 63 10.33 -5.22 -0.34
CA HIS A 63 10.58 -4.03 0.48
C HIS A 63 9.73 -4.00 1.76
N LEU A 64 8.49 -4.50 1.71
CA LEU A 64 7.65 -4.65 2.89
C LEU A 64 8.25 -5.68 3.85
N LYS A 65 8.69 -6.83 3.33
CA LYS A 65 9.39 -7.84 4.12
C LYS A 65 10.62 -7.26 4.81
N ASP A 66 11.48 -6.57 4.06
CA ASP A 66 12.70 -5.95 4.59
C ASP A 66 12.40 -4.90 5.65
N LEU A 67 11.33 -4.12 5.46
CA LEU A 67 10.87 -3.14 6.44
C LEU A 67 10.43 -3.81 7.74
N ILE A 68 9.63 -4.88 7.65
CA ILE A 68 9.17 -5.61 8.83
C ILE A 68 10.34 -6.23 9.57
N GLU A 69 11.26 -6.89 8.87
CA GLU A 69 12.46 -7.47 9.48
C GLU A 69 13.32 -6.40 10.18
N LYS A 70 13.46 -5.23 9.55
CA LYS A 70 14.22 -4.11 10.11
C LYS A 70 13.59 -3.60 11.41
N VAL A 71 12.28 -3.41 11.42
CA VAL A 71 11.54 -2.93 12.60
C VAL A 71 11.64 -3.97 13.73
N ASN A 72 11.35 -5.23 13.43
CA ASN A 72 11.38 -6.30 14.43
C ASN A 72 12.78 -6.58 15.01
N ARG A 73 13.86 -6.28 14.28
CA ARG A 73 15.25 -6.36 14.80
C ARG A 73 15.67 -5.14 15.62
N SER A 74 15.00 -4.00 15.45
CA SER A 74 15.42 -2.74 16.07
C SER A 74 14.96 -2.61 17.53
N ASN A 75 13.89 -3.30 17.92
CA ASN A 75 13.37 -3.31 19.27
C ASN A 75 12.58 -4.61 19.52
N ASP A 76 13.06 -5.45 20.44
CA ASP A 76 12.42 -6.72 20.78
C ASP A 76 11.04 -6.53 21.43
N ASP A 77 10.78 -5.37 22.04
CA ASP A 77 9.51 -5.05 22.70
C ASP A 77 8.47 -4.43 21.75
N GLU A 78 8.86 -4.03 20.53
CA GLU A 78 7.99 -3.33 19.55
C GLU A 78 7.94 -4.07 18.20
N GLN A 79 7.64 -5.37 18.24
CA GLN A 79 7.48 -6.17 17.03
C GLN A 79 6.16 -5.85 16.31
N ILE A 80 6.20 -5.89 14.98
CA ILE A 80 5.02 -5.79 14.12
C ILE A 80 4.21 -7.08 14.26
N ILE A 81 3.05 -6.97 14.89
CA ILE A 81 2.11 -8.10 15.09
C ILE A 81 1.01 -8.17 14.02
N CYS A 82 0.81 -7.10 13.25
CA CYS A 82 -0.29 -6.99 12.30
C CYS A 82 0.10 -6.11 11.10
N VAL A 83 -0.33 -6.53 9.91
CA VAL A 83 -0.27 -5.74 8.68
C VAL A 83 -1.70 -5.46 8.23
N VAL A 84 -2.10 -4.19 8.26
CA VAL A 84 -3.36 -3.73 7.66
C VAL A 84 -3.04 -3.14 6.30
N ALA A 85 -3.67 -3.63 5.23
CA ALA A 85 -3.37 -3.18 3.88
C ALA A 85 -4.62 -3.00 3.02
N ASP A 86 -4.59 -1.98 2.15
CA ASP A 86 -5.59 -1.80 1.10
C ASP A 86 -5.49 -2.91 0.06
N ILE A 87 -6.53 -3.75 -0.04
CA ILE A 87 -6.53 -4.90 -0.94
C ILE A 87 -6.78 -4.54 -2.41
N THR A 88 -7.18 -3.31 -2.73
CA THR A 88 -7.39 -2.88 -4.13
C THR A 88 -6.08 -2.90 -4.92
N LEU A 89 -4.97 -2.58 -4.27
CA LEU A 89 -3.63 -2.50 -4.84
C LEU A 89 -2.62 -3.41 -4.12
N GLY A 90 -3.04 -4.03 -3.03
CA GLY A 90 -2.16 -4.61 -2.01
C GLY A 90 -2.42 -6.06 -1.65
N TRP A 91 -3.02 -6.88 -2.54
CA TRP A 91 -3.22 -8.31 -2.26
C TRP A 91 -1.90 -9.00 -1.85
N TRP A 92 -0.80 -8.63 -2.50
CA TRP A 92 0.55 -9.12 -2.21
C TRP A 92 1.00 -8.87 -0.75
N ALA A 93 0.46 -7.85 -0.07
CA ALA A 93 0.83 -7.56 1.31
C ALA A 93 0.32 -8.65 2.27
N MET A 94 -0.82 -9.28 1.95
CA MET A 94 -1.35 -10.41 2.71
C MET A 94 -0.47 -11.63 2.56
N GLU A 95 0.03 -11.91 1.34
CA GLU A 95 0.98 -13.01 1.10
C GLU A 95 2.30 -12.82 1.85
N VAL A 96 2.78 -11.57 1.96
CA VAL A 96 3.98 -11.26 2.76
C VAL A 96 3.70 -11.49 4.23
N ALA A 97 2.59 -10.98 4.76
CA ALA A 97 2.21 -11.15 6.17
C ALA A 97 2.08 -12.63 6.53
N GLU A 98 1.39 -13.42 5.70
CA GLU A 98 1.24 -14.87 5.88
C GLU A 98 2.60 -15.59 5.91
N LYS A 99 3.49 -15.30 4.96
CA LYS A 99 4.85 -15.89 4.92
C LYS A 99 5.70 -15.52 6.13
N MET A 100 5.42 -14.38 6.76
CA MET A 100 6.12 -13.92 7.96
C MET A 100 5.44 -14.37 9.27
N GLY A 101 4.30 -15.08 9.20
CA GLY A 101 3.54 -15.47 10.39
C GLY A 101 2.88 -14.30 11.12
N ILE A 102 2.62 -13.19 10.41
CA ILE A 102 2.02 -11.97 10.94
C ILE A 102 0.55 -11.92 10.55
N LEU A 103 -0.29 -11.36 11.43
CA LEU A 103 -1.71 -11.18 11.13
C LEU A 103 -1.89 -10.21 9.96
N GLY A 104 -2.39 -10.71 8.83
CA GLY A 104 -2.83 -9.88 7.70
C GLY A 104 -4.29 -9.46 7.85
N VAL A 105 -4.57 -8.16 7.81
CA VAL A 105 -5.93 -7.60 7.85
C VAL A 105 -6.20 -6.86 6.54
N PRO A 106 -7.11 -7.38 5.70
CA PRO A 106 -7.48 -6.71 4.47
C PRO A 106 -8.39 -5.51 4.76
N PHE A 107 -8.07 -4.36 4.19
CA PHE A 107 -8.88 -3.15 4.21
C PHE A 107 -9.33 -2.85 2.78
N PHE A 108 -10.61 -2.50 2.60
CA PHE A 108 -11.14 -2.07 1.32
C PHE A 108 -11.68 -0.65 1.48
N PRO A 109 -11.04 0.37 0.86
CA PRO A 109 -11.41 1.77 1.06
C PRO A 109 -12.72 2.18 0.38
N SER A 110 -13.28 1.32 -0.48
CA SER A 110 -14.51 1.60 -1.22
C SER A 110 -15.76 1.02 -0.53
N GLY A 111 -16.94 1.45 -0.97
CA GLY A 111 -18.22 1.05 -0.37
C GLY A 111 -18.50 -0.47 -0.47
N PRO A 112 -19.33 -1.01 0.46
CA PRO A 112 -19.67 -2.43 0.48
C PRO A 112 -20.38 -2.91 -0.79
N GLU A 113 -21.07 -2.02 -1.51
CA GLU A 113 -21.73 -2.34 -2.78
C GLU A 113 -20.72 -2.67 -3.88
N ILE A 114 -19.61 -1.93 -3.93
CA ILE A 114 -18.52 -2.15 -4.89
C ILE A 114 -17.83 -3.48 -4.56
N LEU A 115 -17.60 -3.75 -3.27
CA LEU A 115 -17.03 -5.02 -2.84
C LEU A 115 -17.94 -6.20 -3.19
N ALA A 116 -19.24 -6.07 -2.91
CA ALA A 116 -20.23 -7.08 -3.26
C ALA A 116 -20.24 -7.34 -4.78
N LEU A 117 -20.22 -6.27 -5.59
CA LEU A 117 -20.13 -6.39 -7.05
C LEU A 117 -18.86 -7.13 -7.48
N ALA A 118 -17.70 -6.77 -6.93
CA ALA A 118 -16.42 -7.39 -7.23
C ALA A 118 -16.43 -8.90 -6.91
N LEU A 119 -16.97 -9.30 -5.76
CA LEU A 119 -17.09 -10.70 -5.36
C LEU A 119 -18.07 -11.50 -6.24
N HIS A 120 -19.01 -10.82 -6.91
CA HIS A 120 -20.00 -11.44 -7.79
C HIS A 120 -19.59 -11.41 -9.27
N ILE A 121 -18.42 -10.87 -9.63
CA ILE A 121 -17.93 -10.83 -11.03
C ILE A 121 -18.11 -12.17 -11.76
N PRO A 122 -17.73 -13.35 -11.20
CA PRO A 122 -17.93 -14.62 -11.90
C PRO A 122 -19.40 -14.90 -12.26
N LYS A 123 -20.33 -14.61 -11.35
CA LYS A 123 -21.77 -14.78 -11.56
C LYS A 123 -22.32 -13.76 -12.58
N LEU A 124 -21.80 -12.53 -12.57
CA LEU A 124 -22.20 -11.49 -13.54
C LEU A 124 -21.74 -11.83 -14.96
N ILE A 125 -20.57 -12.46 -15.09
CA ILE A 125 -20.06 -12.99 -16.37
C ILE A 125 -20.95 -14.14 -16.85
N GLU A 126 -21.28 -15.09 -15.98
CA GLU A 126 -22.18 -16.22 -16.30
C GLU A 126 -23.57 -15.73 -16.76
N ALA A 127 -24.11 -14.73 -16.07
CA ALA A 127 -25.38 -14.10 -16.41
C ALA A 127 -25.31 -13.22 -17.68
N ARG A 128 -24.13 -13.09 -18.32
CA ARG A 128 -23.87 -12.24 -19.50
C ARG A 128 -24.27 -10.77 -19.31
N ILE A 129 -24.19 -10.28 -18.08
CA ILE A 129 -24.52 -8.88 -17.74
C ILE A 129 -23.34 -7.97 -18.10
N CYS A 130 -22.11 -8.46 -17.99
CA CYS A 130 -20.88 -7.69 -18.22
C CYS A 130 -20.29 -7.81 -19.64
N TRP A 131 -20.87 -8.63 -20.52
CA TRP A 131 -20.40 -8.82 -21.90
C TRP A 131 -21.51 -8.46 -22.88
N LYS A 132 -21.26 -7.44 -23.71
CA LYS A 132 -22.07 -7.09 -24.87
C LYS A 132 -21.26 -7.30 -26.13
#